data_AF-A0AAD3ZFB8-F1
#
_entry.id   AF-A0AAD3ZFB8-F1
#
_cell.length_a   1.000
_cell.length_b   1.000
_cell.length_c   1.000
_cell.angle_alpha   90.00
_cell.angle_beta   90.00
_cell.angle_gamma   90.00
#
_symmetry.space_group_name_H-M   'P 1'
#
loop_
_entity.id
_entity.type
_entity.pdbx_description
1 polymer ?
#
loop_
_entity_poly.entity_id
_entity_poly.type
_entity_poly.pdbx_seq_one_letter_code
_entity_poly.pdbx_strand_id
1 'polypeptide(L)'
;IDDYNSGSTNVEEFFDRLMEFAKSLTQEEQRAVAEELAEEELAIFDLLTKPKIDLTRKEREQVKKTARELLEILKREKLILDWRKRQQARAQVRVTIEKVLDKGLPTAYTAQIYEAKAAAVFEHVYECYYGAGKSVYSVAS
;
A
#
# COMPACT_ATOMS: atom_id res chain seq x y z
N ILE A 1 18.96 26.19 -7.89
CA ILE A 1 18.84 25.47 -6.60
C ILE A 1 17.39 25.63 -6.22
N ASP A 2 16.51 24.70 -6.60
CA ASP A 2 15.07 24.75 -6.25
C ASP A 2 14.34 23.46 -6.68
N ASP A 3 14.87 22.29 -6.31
CA ASP A 3 14.19 21.01 -6.62
C ASP A 3 14.44 19.92 -5.56
N TYR A 4 14.83 20.30 -4.34
CA TYR A 4 15.20 19.34 -3.29
C TYR A 4 14.32 19.38 -2.03
N ASN A 5 13.37 20.32 -1.92
CA ASN A 5 12.56 20.50 -0.71
C ASN A 5 11.13 19.97 -0.79
N SER A 6 10.64 19.53 -1.96
CA SER A 6 9.27 19.02 -2.10
C SER A 6 9.14 17.51 -1.82
N GLY A 7 10.25 16.77 -1.86
CA GLY A 7 10.26 15.32 -1.62
C GLY A 7 10.45 14.91 -0.15
N SER A 8 11.16 15.71 0.67
CA SER A 8 11.46 15.34 2.06
C SER A 8 10.30 15.62 3.03
N THR A 9 9.60 16.75 2.86
CA THR A 9 8.51 17.15 3.76
C THR A 9 7.32 16.19 3.70
N ASN A 10 7.02 15.63 2.52
CA ASN A 10 5.89 14.71 2.35
C ASN A 10 6.19 13.31 2.92
N VAL A 11 7.45 12.87 2.94
CA VAL A 11 7.86 11.57 3.50
C VAL A 11 7.81 11.58 5.02
N GLU A 12 8.25 12.67 5.65
CA GLU A 12 8.21 12.83 7.11
C GLU A 12 6.76 12.96 7.61
N GLU A 13 5.94 13.76 6.91
CA GLU A 13 4.51 13.88 7.20
C GLU A 13 3.74 12.56 6.96
N PHE A 14 4.13 11.80 5.93
CA PHE A 14 3.58 10.47 5.67
C PHE A 14 3.96 9.48 6.77
N PHE A 15 5.22 9.46 7.21
CA PHE A 15 5.72 8.59 8.28
C PHE A 15 5.06 8.91 9.62
N ASP A 16 4.89 10.19 9.95
CA ASP A 16 4.17 10.62 11.15
C ASP A 16 2.70 10.22 11.11
N ARG A 17 2.03 10.37 9.96
CA ARG A 17 0.66 9.87 9.76
C ARG A 17 0.59 8.35 9.87
N LEU A 18 1.62 7.62 9.42
CA LEU A 18 1.73 6.16 9.53
C LEU A 18 1.93 5.74 11.00
N MET A 19 2.73 6.48 11.77
CA MET A 19 2.90 6.27 13.22
C MET A 19 1.64 6.58 14.01
N GLU A 20 0.94 7.66 13.69
CA GLU A 20 -0.31 8.06 14.34
C GLU A 20 -1.43 7.07 14.01
N PHE A 21 -1.43 6.56 12.78
CA PHE A 21 -2.26 5.44 12.33
C PHE A 21 -1.95 4.16 13.11
N ALA A 22 -0.66 3.84 13.29
CA ALA A 22 -0.16 2.74 14.11
C ALA A 22 -0.27 3.02 15.61
N LYS A 23 -1.01 4.06 16.04
CA LYS A 23 -1.50 4.21 17.42
C LYS A 23 -3.01 4.00 17.54
N SER A 24 -3.73 3.87 16.41
CA SER A 24 -5.20 3.78 16.39
C SER A 24 -5.78 2.36 16.27
N LEU A 25 -4.94 1.32 16.14
CA LEU A 25 -5.33 -0.08 16.35
C LEU A 25 -5.13 -0.41 17.84
N THR A 26 -5.80 -1.44 18.36
CA THR A 26 -5.46 -1.89 19.72
C THR A 26 -4.00 -2.38 19.74
N GLN A 27 -3.25 -2.10 20.80
CA GLN A 27 -1.81 -2.45 20.90
C GLN A 27 -1.52 -3.93 20.58
N GLU A 28 -2.48 -4.81 20.87
CA GLU A 28 -2.38 -6.25 20.67
C GLU A 28 -2.66 -6.66 19.21
N GLU A 29 -3.63 -6.03 18.54
CA GLU A 29 -3.87 -6.19 17.10
C GLU A 29 -2.79 -5.52 16.24
N GLN A 30 -2.14 -4.48 16.77
CA GLN A 30 -0.97 -3.83 16.20
C GLN A 30 0.24 -4.74 16.27
N ARG A 31 0.55 -5.31 17.43
CA ARG A 31 1.68 -6.26 17.57
C ARG A 31 1.50 -7.50 16.71
N ALA A 32 0.35 -8.16 16.76
CA ALA A 32 0.15 -9.39 16.00
C ALA A 32 0.19 -9.16 14.47
N VAL A 33 -0.19 -7.97 13.99
CA VAL A 33 -0.08 -7.63 12.56
C VAL A 33 1.32 -7.15 12.19
N ALA A 34 1.94 -6.29 13.01
CA ALA A 34 3.28 -5.75 12.77
C ALA A 34 4.37 -6.81 12.93
N GLU A 35 4.21 -7.80 13.81
CA GLU A 35 5.16 -8.92 13.96
C GLU A 35 5.21 -9.82 12.71
N GLU A 36 4.20 -9.76 11.85
CA GLU A 36 4.07 -10.60 10.66
C GLU A 36 4.09 -9.84 9.33
N LEU A 37 4.17 -8.50 9.33
CA LEU A 37 4.20 -7.66 8.13
C LEU A 37 5.44 -6.78 8.08
N ALA A 38 6.07 -6.69 6.91
CA ALA A 38 7.03 -5.62 6.64
C ALA A 38 6.32 -4.26 6.59
N GLU A 39 7.05 -3.17 6.83
CA GLU A 39 6.52 -1.80 6.85
C GLU A 39 5.71 -1.47 5.58
N GLU A 40 6.22 -1.86 4.42
CA GLU A 40 5.54 -1.67 3.13
C GLU A 40 4.24 -2.48 3.00
N GLU A 41 4.20 -3.69 3.57
CA GLU A 41 2.99 -4.52 3.56
C GLU A 41 1.94 -3.96 4.52
N LEU A 42 2.39 -3.43 5.68
CA LEU A 42 1.54 -2.76 6.65
C LEU A 42 0.88 -1.52 6.03
N ALA A 43 1.64 -0.67 5.32
CA ALA A 43 1.09 0.50 4.65
C ALA A 43 -0.03 0.16 3.66
N ILE A 44 0.12 -0.89 2.86
CA ILE A 44 -0.94 -1.35 1.95
C ILE A 44 -2.14 -1.91 2.72
N PHE A 45 -1.89 -2.76 3.72
CA PHE A 45 -2.95 -3.31 4.57
C PHE A 45 -3.79 -2.20 5.26
N ASP A 46 -3.11 -1.14 5.65
CA ASP A 46 -3.67 0.01 6.33
C ASP A 46 -4.57 0.85 5.42
N LEU A 47 -4.12 1.09 4.19
CA LEU A 47 -4.92 1.71 3.14
C LEU A 47 -6.19 0.89 2.88
N LEU A 48 -6.09 -0.44 2.84
CA LEU A 48 -7.23 -1.32 2.60
C LEU A 48 -8.21 -1.31 3.78
N THR A 49 -7.75 -1.20 5.02
CA THR A 49 -8.59 -1.37 6.21
C THR A 49 -9.09 -0.06 6.85
N LYS A 50 -8.56 1.11 6.47
CA LYS A 50 -9.01 2.42 7.01
C LYS A 50 -9.67 3.37 5.99
N PRO A 51 -10.75 4.09 6.34
CA PRO A 51 -11.45 4.11 7.63
C PRO A 51 -12.03 2.74 7.98
N LYS A 52 -12.29 2.51 9.27
CA LYS A 52 -12.60 1.17 9.83
C LYS A 52 -13.66 0.46 8.98
N ILE A 53 -13.30 -0.73 8.49
CA ILE A 53 -14.21 -1.68 7.85
C ILE A 53 -14.45 -2.81 8.85
N ASP A 54 -15.71 -3.18 9.06
CA ASP A 54 -16.05 -4.32 9.91
C ASP A 54 -15.66 -5.61 9.19
N LEU A 55 -14.52 -6.16 9.59
CA LEU A 55 -13.96 -7.39 9.07
C LEU A 55 -13.91 -8.43 10.18
N THR A 56 -14.31 -9.65 9.87
CA THR A 56 -14.02 -10.80 10.73
C THR A 56 -12.50 -11.06 10.77
N ARG A 57 -12.04 -11.82 11.78
CA ARG A 57 -10.63 -12.23 11.85
C ARG A 57 -10.15 -12.91 10.56
N LYS A 58 -10.98 -13.77 9.95
CA LYS A 58 -10.66 -14.47 8.71
C LYS A 58 -10.52 -13.51 7.53
N GLU A 59 -11.43 -12.54 7.41
CA GLU A 59 -11.39 -11.52 6.35
C GLU A 59 -10.18 -10.60 6.51
N ARG A 60 -9.82 -10.26 7.76
CA ARG A 60 -8.61 -9.47 8.04
C ARG A 60 -7.34 -10.19 7.58
N GLU A 61 -7.21 -11.49 7.87
CA GLU A 61 -6.10 -12.31 7.36
C GLU A 61 -6.10 -12.41 5.82
N GLN A 62 -7.29 -12.46 5.20
CA GLN A 62 -7.41 -12.45 3.74
C GLN A 62 -6.92 -11.12 3.14
N VAL A 63 -7.26 -9.98 3.74
CA VAL A 63 -6.77 -8.66 3.32
C VAL A 63 -5.25 -8.57 3.48
N LYS A 64 -4.71 -9.10 4.58
CA LYS A 64 -3.26 -9.19 4.84
C LYS A 64 -2.52 -9.96 3.75
N LYS A 65 -3.02 -11.15 3.41
CA LYS A 65 -2.46 -11.98 2.32
C LYS A 65 -2.51 -11.23 0.98
N THR A 66 -3.62 -10.54 0.71
CA THR A 66 -3.82 -9.77 -0.53
C THR A 66 -2.82 -8.62 -0.62
N ALA A 67 -2.57 -7.90 0.48
CA ALA A 67 -1.58 -6.83 0.53
C ALA A 67 -0.16 -7.33 0.19
N ARG A 68 0.25 -8.46 0.76
CA ARG A 68 1.53 -9.12 0.46
C ARG A 68 1.62 -9.56 -1.00
N GLU A 69 0.64 -10.31 -1.50
CA GLU A 69 0.63 -10.82 -2.88
C GLU A 69 0.67 -9.67 -3.89
N LEU A 70 -0.10 -8.60 -3.65
CA LEU A 70 -0.07 -7.41 -4.49
C LEU A 70 1.33 -6.82 -4.57
N LEU A 71 1.97 -6.63 -3.42
CA LEU A 71 3.25 -5.97 -3.35
C LEU A 71 4.37 -6.80 -4.01
N GLU A 72 4.37 -8.12 -3.81
CA GLU A 72 5.28 -9.03 -4.48
C GLU A 72 5.15 -8.95 -6.01
N ILE A 73 3.91 -9.01 -6.53
CA ILE A 73 3.66 -8.93 -7.98
C ILE A 73 4.11 -7.58 -8.54
N LEU A 74 3.78 -6.48 -7.86
CA LEU A 74 4.14 -5.14 -8.30
C LEU A 74 5.65 -4.97 -8.36
N LYS A 75 6.38 -5.32 -7.29
CA LYS A 75 7.84 -5.20 -7.23
C LYS A 75 8.53 -6.08 -8.27
N ARG A 76 8.03 -7.31 -8.46
CA ARG A 76 8.61 -8.27 -9.41
C ARG A 76 8.41 -7.88 -10.87
N GLU A 77 7.22 -7.38 -11.22
CA GLU A 77 6.80 -7.31 -12.62
C GLU A 77 6.50 -5.90 -13.14
N LYS A 78 6.07 -4.98 -12.27
CA LYS A 78 5.46 -3.72 -12.69
C LYS A 78 6.28 -2.49 -12.33
N LEU A 79 6.94 -2.49 -11.17
CA LEU A 79 7.72 -1.37 -10.63
C LEU A 79 9.17 -1.39 -11.14
N ILE A 80 9.32 -1.63 -12.45
CA ILE A 80 10.61 -1.64 -13.15
C ILE A 80 11.08 -0.20 -13.46
N LEU A 81 12.26 -0.05 -14.06
CA LEU A 81 12.84 1.27 -14.39
C LEU A 81 11.86 2.14 -15.21
N ASP A 82 11.73 3.41 -14.82
CA ASP A 82 10.91 4.44 -15.50
C ASP A 82 9.41 4.11 -15.62
N TRP A 83 8.87 3.17 -14.84
CA TRP A 83 7.45 2.80 -14.91
C TRP A 83 6.50 4.01 -14.75
N ARG A 84 6.86 4.99 -13.90
CA ARG A 84 6.09 6.22 -13.67
C ARG A 84 6.05 7.15 -14.89
N LYS A 85 7.10 7.16 -15.72
CA LYS A 85 7.19 8.03 -16.90
C LYS A 85 6.34 7.50 -18.06
N ARG A 86 6.12 6.19 -18.13
CA ARG A 86 5.43 5.52 -19.24
C ARG A 86 3.94 5.36 -18.93
N GLN A 87 3.07 5.98 -19.73
CA GLN A 87 1.62 5.86 -19.56
C GLN A 87 1.14 4.40 -19.57
N GLN A 88 1.66 3.59 -20.49
CA GLN A 88 1.31 2.17 -20.58
C GLN A 88 1.71 1.40 -19.31
N ALA A 89 2.88 1.67 -18.73
CA ALA A 89 3.33 1.00 -17.51
C ALA A 89 2.47 1.40 -16.29
N ARG A 90 2.13 2.69 -16.16
CA ARG A 90 1.17 3.17 -15.14
C ARG A 90 -0.20 2.49 -15.27
N ALA A 91 -0.72 2.36 -16.48
CA ALA A 91 -1.98 1.66 -16.72
C ALA A 91 -1.90 0.18 -16.33
N GLN A 92 -0.77 -0.49 -16.64
CA GLN A 92 -0.56 -1.88 -16.22
C GLN A 92 -0.48 -2.04 -14.70
N VAL A 93 0.17 -1.11 -13.99
CA VAL A 93 0.19 -1.10 -12.52
C VAL A 93 -1.23 -0.99 -11.98
N ARG A 94 -2.04 -0.04 -12.49
CA ARG A 94 -3.43 0.14 -12.04
C ARG A 94 -4.28 -1.10 -12.28
N VAL A 95 -4.21 -1.67 -13.48
CA VAL A 95 -4.92 -2.92 -13.82
C VAL A 95 -4.48 -4.09 -12.94
N THR A 96 -3.20 -4.17 -12.59
CA THR A 96 -2.70 -5.23 -11.69
C THR A 96 -3.24 -5.04 -10.28
N ILE A 97 -3.26 -3.81 -9.75
CA ILE A 97 -3.87 -3.51 -8.44
C ILE A 97 -5.33 -3.94 -8.44
N GLU A 98 -6.11 -3.47 -9.42
CA GLU A 98 -7.52 -3.80 -9.54
C GLU A 98 -7.72 -5.33 -9.56
N LYS A 99 -7.01 -6.06 -10.42
CA LYS A 99 -7.14 -7.52 -10.52
C LYS A 99 -6.81 -8.27 -9.23
N VAL A 100 -5.76 -7.87 -8.53
CA VAL A 100 -5.35 -8.55 -7.29
C VAL A 100 -6.34 -8.24 -6.17
N LEU A 101 -6.79 -6.98 -6.06
CA LEU A 101 -7.78 -6.59 -5.06
C LEU A 101 -9.14 -7.23 -5.33
N ASP A 102 -9.60 -7.32 -6.58
CA ASP A 102 -10.87 -7.94 -6.95
C ASP A 102 -10.90 -9.43 -6.58
N LYS A 103 -9.78 -10.13 -6.80
CA LYS A 103 -9.62 -11.54 -6.42
C LYS A 103 -9.46 -11.74 -4.91
N GLY A 104 -8.79 -10.81 -4.26
CA GLY A 104 -8.27 -10.99 -2.90
C GLY A 104 -9.15 -10.41 -1.81
N LEU A 105 -9.87 -9.32 -2.05
CA LEU A 105 -10.66 -8.64 -1.03
C LEU A 105 -11.98 -9.40 -0.73
N PRO A 106 -12.44 -9.39 0.53
CA PRO A 106 -13.70 -10.01 0.92
C PRO A 106 -14.91 -9.18 0.46
N THR A 107 -16.11 -9.78 0.54
CA THR A 107 -17.37 -9.15 0.10
C THR A 107 -17.78 -7.93 0.93
N ALA A 108 -17.13 -7.67 2.07
CA ALA A 108 -17.27 -6.45 2.84
C ALA A 108 -16.89 -5.18 2.04
N TYR A 109 -16.07 -5.33 0.98
CA TYR A 109 -15.68 -4.25 0.09
C TYR A 109 -16.72 -4.09 -1.02
N THR A 110 -17.68 -3.20 -0.81
CA THR A 110 -18.63 -2.78 -1.87
C THR A 110 -17.89 -2.16 -3.04
N ALA A 111 -18.50 -2.10 -4.22
CA ALA A 111 -17.88 -1.50 -5.41
C ALA A 111 -17.29 -0.10 -5.14
N GLN A 112 -18.02 0.74 -4.40
CA GLN A 112 -17.56 2.08 -4.04
C GLN A 112 -16.34 2.07 -3.11
N ILE A 113 -16.34 1.19 -2.09
CA ILE A 113 -15.20 1.05 -1.18
C ILE A 113 -14.00 0.51 -1.96
N TYR A 114 -14.21 -0.53 -2.75
CA TYR A 114 -13.20 -1.15 -3.60
C TYR A 114 -12.52 -0.13 -4.53
N GLU A 115 -13.28 0.67 -5.27
CA GLU A 115 -12.74 1.69 -6.17
C GLU A 115 -11.89 2.72 -5.42
N ALA A 116 -12.36 3.18 -4.27
CA ALA A 116 -11.61 4.10 -3.42
C ALA A 116 -10.30 3.47 -2.90
N LYS A 117 -10.34 2.19 -2.50
CA LYS A 117 -9.16 1.47 -2.04
C LYS A 117 -8.15 1.24 -3.15
N ALA A 118 -8.60 0.82 -4.33
CA ALA A 118 -7.74 0.60 -5.49
C ALA A 118 -7.03 1.90 -5.91
N ALA A 119 -7.76 3.03 -5.89
CA ALA A 119 -7.19 4.34 -6.15
C ALA A 119 -6.13 4.74 -5.11
N ALA A 120 -6.44 4.60 -3.82
CA ALA A 120 -5.52 4.94 -2.72
C ALA A 120 -4.24 4.09 -2.76
N VAL A 121 -4.37 2.79 -3.06
CA VAL A 121 -3.22 1.88 -3.22
C VAL A 121 -2.39 2.28 -4.43
N PHE A 122 -3.00 2.64 -5.56
CA PHE A 122 -2.26 3.12 -6.73
C PHE A 122 -1.49 4.41 -6.46
N GLU A 123 -2.13 5.38 -5.81
CA GLU A 123 -1.50 6.64 -5.41
C GLU A 123 -0.30 6.40 -4.49
N HIS A 124 -0.48 5.58 -3.46
CA HIS A 124 0.60 5.18 -2.57
C HIS A 124 1.77 4.54 -3.32
N VAL A 125 1.47 3.59 -4.22
CA VAL A 125 2.52 2.92 -5.03
C VAL A 125 3.27 3.92 -5.91
N TYR A 126 2.56 4.90 -6.48
CA TYR A 126 3.14 5.93 -7.34
C TYR A 126 4.09 6.88 -6.60
N GLU A 127 3.71 7.28 -5.38
CA GLU A 127 4.51 8.15 -4.52
C GLU A 127 5.69 7.40 -3.89
N CYS A 128 5.49 6.17 -3.43
CA CYS A 128 6.48 5.45 -2.62
C CYS A 128 7.46 4.60 -3.42
N TYR A 129 7.18 4.24 -4.69
CA TYR A 129 8.04 3.36 -5.50
C TYR A 129 8.56 4.05 -6.76
N TYR A 130 9.86 4.33 -6.77
CA TYR A 130 10.52 5.09 -7.83
C TYR A 130 10.94 4.23 -9.02
N GLY A 131 10.95 2.91 -8.84
CA GLY A 131 11.37 1.91 -9.82
C GLY A 131 12.81 1.44 -9.62
N ALA A 132 13.16 0.33 -10.27
CA ALA A 132 14.49 -0.29 -10.17
C ALA A 132 14.91 -0.61 -8.72
N GLY A 133 13.97 -1.12 -7.91
CA GLY A 133 14.21 -1.48 -6.51
C GLY A 133 14.28 -0.31 -5.53
N LYS A 134 14.15 0.94 -5.99
CA LYS A 134 14.15 2.13 -5.13
C LYS A 134 12.73 2.43 -4.64
N SER A 135 12.57 2.52 -3.32
CA SER A 135 11.35 2.95 -2.66
C SER A 135 11.66 3.71 -1.37
N VAL A 136 10.68 4.38 -0.78
CA VAL A 136 10.82 5.00 0.55
C VAL A 136 11.17 3.96 1.64
N TYR A 137 10.81 2.70 1.41
CA TYR A 137 11.09 1.57 2.30
C TYR A 137 12.52 1.00 2.15
N SER A 138 13.26 1.38 1.10
CA SER A 138 14.63 0.87 0.87
C SER A 138 15.70 1.54 1.74
N VAL A 139 15.34 2.56 2.53
CA VAL A 139 16.26 3.33 3.39
C VAL A 139 16.24 2.83 4.85
N ALA A 140 15.35 1.89 5.18
CA ALA A 140 15.11 1.39 6.54
C ALA A 140 15.74 0.00 6.83
N SER A 141 16.84 -0.35 6.16
CA SER A 141 17.61 -1.58 6.46
C SER A 141 18.94 -1.29 7.14
#